data_AF-A0A077ZCX1-F1
#
_entry.id   AF-A0A077ZCX1-F1
#
_cell.length_a   1.000
_cell.length_b   1.000
_cell.length_c   1.000
_cell.angle_alpha   90.00
_cell.angle_beta   90.00
_cell.angle_gamma   90.00
#
_symmetry.space_group_name_H-M   'P 1'
#
loop_
_entity.id
_entity.type
_entity.pdbx_description
1 polymer ?
#
loop_
_entity_poly.entity_id
_entity_poly.type
_entity_poly.pdbx_seq_one_letter_code
_entity_poly.pdbx_strand_id
1 'polypeptide(L)'
;MTDVWRSVGKKYCEICKCWYYNNAISSNRHHMGGRHKASVAKKLRELGQKSREMAVAEKQQRSMLLQMELVGSKIFIIQRIEGNRLVLCT
;
A
#
# COMPACT_ATOMS: atom_id res chain seq x y z
N MET A 1 52.16 11.51 -7.46
CA MET A 1 50.87 11.34 -6.75
C MET A 1 50.84 9.95 -6.14
N THR A 2 50.54 9.82 -4.86
CA THR A 2 50.20 8.56 -4.20
C THR A 2 48.70 8.33 -4.31
N ASP A 3 48.28 7.28 -5.02
CA ASP A 3 46.87 6.89 -5.08
C ASP A 3 46.43 6.31 -3.72
N VAL A 4 45.51 7.01 -3.06
CA VAL A 4 44.87 6.50 -1.84
C VAL A 4 43.87 5.43 -2.25
N TRP A 5 44.12 4.16 -1.90
CA TRP A 5 43.12 3.10 -2.07
C TRP A 5 41.89 3.44 -1.25
N ARG A 6 40.74 3.63 -1.92
CA ARG A 6 39.43 3.72 -1.27
C ARG A 6 38.73 2.37 -1.28
N SER A 7 38.32 1.87 -0.12
CA SER A 7 37.58 0.61 -0.01
C SER A 7 36.27 0.70 -0.80
N VAL A 8 35.95 -0.34 -1.59
CA VAL A 8 34.65 -0.44 -2.24
C VAL A 8 33.60 -0.77 -1.17
N GLY A 9 32.68 0.15 -0.92
CA GLY A 9 31.58 -0.06 0.02
C GLY A 9 30.67 -1.23 -0.40
N LYS A 10 29.80 -1.68 0.51
CA LYS A 10 28.75 -2.68 0.19
C LYS A 10 27.39 -1.99 0.07
N LYS A 11 26.57 -2.43 -0.89
CA LYS A 11 25.18 -2.00 -1.07
C LYS A 11 24.23 -3.15 -0.76
N TYR A 12 23.08 -2.83 -0.20
CA TYR A 12 22.03 -3.80 0.11
C TYR A 12 20.99 -3.84 -1.02
N CYS A 13 20.56 -5.05 -1.38
CA CYS A 13 19.42 -5.25 -2.28
C CYS A 13 18.19 -5.62 -1.47
N GLU A 14 17.15 -4.79 -1.52
CA GLU A 14 15.88 -5.01 -0.82
C GLU A 14 15.10 -6.22 -1.35
N ILE A 15 15.20 -6.48 -2.66
CA ILE A 15 14.46 -7.57 -3.32
C ILE A 15 15.06 -8.92 -2.94
N CYS A 16 16.39 -9.05 -3.03
CA CYS A 16 17.09 -10.30 -2.75
C CYS A 16 17.45 -10.50 -1.27
N LYS A 17 17.35 -9.43 -0.46
CA LYS A 17 17.78 -9.35 0.94
C LYS A 17 19.25 -9.74 1.14
N CYS A 18 20.14 -9.21 0.30
CA CYS A 18 21.57 -9.52 0.35
C CYS A 18 22.44 -8.28 0.13
N TRP A 19 23.64 -8.32 0.72
CA TRP A 19 24.68 -7.32 0.49
C TRP A 19 25.55 -7.71 -0.71
N TYR A 20 25.86 -6.76 -1.58
CA TYR A 20 26.78 -6.92 -2.71
C TYR A 20 27.78 -5.75 -2.76
N TYR A 21 28.88 -5.91 -3.49
CA TYR A 21 29.91 -4.86 -3.60
C TYR A 21 29.40 -3.66 -4.41
N ASN A 22 29.80 -2.45 -4.04
CA ASN A 22 29.44 -1.22 -4.76
C ASN A 22 30.39 -0.97 -5.94
N ASN A 23 30.50 -1.93 -6.85
CA ASN A 23 31.16 -1.76 -8.14
C ASN A 23 30.19 -2.06 -9.29
N ALA A 24 30.38 -1.42 -10.44
CA ALA A 24 29.46 -1.52 -11.58
C ALA A 24 29.30 -2.96 -12.11
N ILE A 25 30.37 -3.76 -12.03
CA ILE A 25 30.37 -5.15 -12.52
C ILE A 25 29.52 -6.04 -11.62
N SER A 26 29.70 -5.96 -10.30
CA SER A 26 28.94 -6.78 -9.35
C SER A 26 27.49 -6.33 -9.22
N SER A 27 27.20 -5.02 -9.36
CA SER A 27 25.82 -4.55 -9.42
C SER A 27 25.12 -5.11 -10.65
N ASN A 28 25.73 -4.99 -11.84
CA ASN A 28 25.14 -5.51 -13.07
C ASN A 28 24.94 -7.04 -12.99
N ARG A 29 25.96 -7.79 -12.57
CA ARG A 29 25.85 -9.25 -12.39
C ARG A 29 24.75 -9.64 -11.38
N HIS A 30 24.60 -8.88 -10.29
CA HIS A 30 23.54 -9.10 -9.32
C HIS A 30 22.15 -8.91 -9.94
N HIS A 31 21.94 -7.79 -10.67
CA HIS A 31 20.66 -7.48 -11.30
C HIS A 31 20.32 -8.41 -12.47
N MET A 32 21.33 -8.85 -13.22
CA MET A 32 21.15 -9.77 -14.35
C MET A 32 20.98 -11.23 -13.91
N GLY A 33 21.33 -11.56 -12.67
CA GLY A 33 21.22 -12.89 -12.11
C GLY A 33 19.78 -13.40 -12.07
N GLY A 34 19.58 -14.69 -12.37
CA GLY A 34 18.25 -15.32 -12.44
C GLY A 34 17.46 -15.20 -11.13
N ARG A 35 18.12 -15.29 -9.97
CA ARG A 35 17.48 -15.12 -8.65
C ARG A 35 16.88 -13.72 -8.48
N HIS A 36 17.58 -12.67 -8.89
CA HIS A 36 17.09 -11.30 -8.79
C HIS A 36 15.89 -11.09 -9.70
N LYS A 37 15.99 -11.48 -10.97
CA LYS A 37 14.88 -11.41 -11.94
C LYS A 37 13.64 -12.17 -11.47
N ALA A 38 13.79 -13.38 -10.96
CA ALA A 38 12.69 -14.17 -10.41
C ALA A 38 12.04 -13.51 -9.18
N SER A 39 12.84 -12.93 -8.30
CA SER A 39 12.36 -12.22 -7.12
C SER A 39 11.61 -10.93 -7.48
N VAL A 40 12.10 -10.17 -8.48
CA VAL A 40 11.41 -9.01 -9.04
C VAL A 40 10.06 -9.41 -9.65
N ALA A 41 10.03 -10.46 -10.47
CA ALA A 41 8.80 -10.95 -11.08
C ALA A 41 7.78 -11.42 -10.01
N LYS A 42 8.24 -12.09 -8.94
CA LYS A 42 7.39 -12.43 -7.81
C LYS A 42 6.83 -11.18 -7.13
N LYS A 43 7.69 -10.20 -6.82
CA LYS A 43 7.28 -8.96 -6.17
C LYS A 43 6.28 -8.17 -6.99
N LEU A 44 6.44 -8.12 -8.31
CA LEU A 44 5.51 -7.47 -9.22
C LEU A 44 4.12 -8.13 -9.20
N ARG A 45 4.08 -9.47 -9.16
CA ARG A 45 2.82 -10.21 -9.01
C ARG A 45 2.14 -9.93 -7.67
N GLU A 46 2.89 -9.95 -6.57
CA GLU A 46 2.37 -9.63 -5.23
C GLU A 46 1.81 -8.20 -5.16
N LEU A 47 2.51 -7.21 -5.73
CA LEU A 47 2.04 -5.83 -5.78
C LEU A 47 0.75 -5.71 -6.63
N GLY A 48 0.69 -6.44 -7.75
CA GLY A 48 -0.50 -6.47 -8.61
C GLY A 48 -1.71 -7.16 -7.98
N GLN A 49 -1.51 -8.14 -7.09
CA GLN A 49 -2.59 -8.75 -6.31
C GLN A 49 -3.06 -7.80 -5.21
N LYS A 50 -2.12 -7.24 -4.44
CA LYS A 50 -2.40 -6.28 -3.37
C LYS A 50 -3.16 -5.06 -3.89
N SER A 51 -2.83 -4.54 -5.08
CA SER A 51 -3.56 -3.40 -5.65
C SER A 51 -5.03 -3.72 -5.96
N ARG A 52 -5.31 -4.93 -6.46
CA ARG A 52 -6.70 -5.38 -6.72
C ARG A 52 -7.47 -5.56 -5.42
N GLU A 53 -6.87 -6.18 -4.42
CA GLU A 53 -7.47 -6.37 -3.10
C GLU A 53 -7.78 -5.02 -2.43
N MET A 54 -6.84 -4.07 -2.48
CA MET A 54 -7.06 -2.72 -1.96
C MET A 54 -8.20 -1.99 -2.69
N ALA A 55 -8.32 -2.13 -4.02
CA ALA A 55 -9.41 -1.52 -4.77
C ALA A 55 -10.79 -2.11 -4.42
N VAL A 56 -10.85 -3.44 -4.19
CA VAL A 56 -12.09 -4.12 -3.75
C VAL A 56 -12.46 -3.69 -2.33
N ALA A 57 -11.50 -3.68 -1.41
CA ALA A 57 -11.70 -3.25 -0.03
C ALA A 57 -12.16 -1.79 0.04
N GLU A 58 -11.53 -0.90 -0.74
CA GLU A 58 -11.92 0.50 -0.83
C GLU A 58 -13.36 0.67 -1.35
N LYS A 59 -13.76 -0.11 -2.38
CA LYS A 59 -15.14 -0.10 -2.88
C LYS A 59 -16.15 -0.54 -1.80
N GLN A 60 -15.82 -1.59 -1.05
CA GLN A 60 -16.66 -2.08 0.06
C GLN A 60 -16.76 -1.03 1.18
N GLN A 61 -15.64 -0.44 1.59
CA GLN A 61 -15.61 0.63 2.59
C GLN A 61 -16.45 1.83 2.14
N ARG A 62 -16.30 2.29 0.89
CA ARG A 62 -17.12 3.38 0.34
C ARG A 62 -18.61 3.03 0.37
N SER A 63 -18.99 1.81 0.02
CA SER A 63 -20.40 1.38 0.06
C SER A 63 -20.96 1.36 1.49
N MET A 64 -20.16 0.91 2.47
CA MET A 64 -20.55 0.88 3.87
C MET A 64 -20.70 2.30 4.44
N LEU A 65 -19.78 3.21 4.10
CA LEU A 65 -19.86 4.62 4.50
C LEU A 65 -21.13 5.28 3.96
N LEU A 66 -21.45 5.09 2.67
CA LEU A 66 -22.70 5.59 2.07
C LEU A 66 -23.95 5.06 2.77
N GLN A 67 -23.97 3.77 3.11
CA GLN A 67 -25.09 3.18 3.87
C GLN A 67 -25.21 3.80 5.27
N MET A 68 -24.09 4.02 5.95
CA MET A 68 -24.07 4.63 7.28
C MET A 68 -24.55 6.09 7.24
N GLU A 69 -24.15 6.87 6.23
CA GLU A 69 -24.61 8.24 6.01
C GLU A 69 -26.12 8.30 5.75
N LEU A 70 -26.64 7.39 4.91
CA LEU A 70 -28.08 7.29 4.63
C LEU A 70 -28.88 6.93 5.89
N VAL A 71 -28.39 5.96 6.68
CA VAL A 71 -29.04 5.58 7.94
C VAL A 71 -28.98 6.71 8.96
N GLY A 72 -27.82 7.36 9.13
CA GLY A 72 -27.67 8.51 10.01
C GLY A 72 -28.60 9.67 9.64
N SER A 73 -28.74 9.96 8.34
CA SER A 73 -29.65 10.98 7.83
C SER A 73 -31.12 10.62 8.11
N LYS A 74 -31.51 9.36 7.90
CA LYS A 74 -32.87 8.88 8.20
C LYS A 74 -33.20 8.98 9.69
N ILE A 75 -32.30 8.53 10.56
CA ILE A 75 -32.47 8.60 12.02
C ILE A 75 -32.64 10.05 12.46
N PHE A 76 -31.82 10.97 11.95
CA PHE A 76 -31.91 12.39 12.28
C PHE A 76 -33.29 12.98 11.91
N ILE A 77 -33.81 12.63 10.72
CA ILE A 77 -35.13 13.09 10.27
C ILE A 77 -36.24 12.52 11.18
N ILE A 78 -36.17 11.23 11.52
CA ILE A 78 -37.16 10.57 12.40
C ILE A 78 -37.17 11.24 13.77
N GLN A 79 -36.00 11.43 14.39
CA GLN A 79 -35.88 12.09 15.69
C GLN A 79 -36.45 13.52 15.66
N ARG A 80 -36.27 14.24 14.55
CA ARG A 80 -36.86 15.58 14.39
C ARG A 80 -38.38 15.54 14.28
N ILE A 81 -38.95 14.56 13.56
CA ILE A 81 -40.40 14.38 13.45
C ILE A 81 -40.99 13.97 14.81
N GLU A 82 -40.36 13.06 15.53
CA GLU A 82 -40.80 12.61 16.87
C GLU A 82 -40.72 13.74 17.90
N GLY A 83 -39.62 14.49 17.90
CA GLY A 83 -39.48 15.69 18.73
C GLY A 83 -40.54 16.75 18.41
N ASN A 84 -40.86 16.97 17.13
CA ASN A 84 -41.91 17.91 16.74
C ASN A 84 -43.32 17.39 17.09
N ARG A 85 -43.54 16.07 17.01
CA ARG A 85 -44.82 15.44 17.37
C ARG A 85 -45.09 15.53 18.87
N LEU A 86 -44.07 15.42 19.72
CA LEU A 86 -44.19 15.63 21.17
C LEU A 86 -44.57 17.08 21.53
N VAL A 87 -44.05 18.07 20.79
CA VAL A 87 -44.35 19.50 20.99
C VAL A 87 -45.76 19.87 20.51
N LEU A 88 -46.31 19.15 19.53
CA LEU A 88 -47.67 19.40 18.99
C LEU A 88 -48.80 18.74 19.80
N CYS A 89 -48.48 17.84 20.74
CA CYS A 89 -49.47 17.17 21.58
C CYS A 89 -49.55 17.70 23.03
N THR A 90 -48.77 18.73 23.37
CA THR A 90 -48.84 19.47 24.65
C THR A 90 -49.52 20.82 24.47
#